data_AF-A0A0S1MJM0-F1
#
_entry.id   AF-A0A0S1MJM0-F1
#
_cell.length_a   1.000
_cell.length_b   1.000
_cell.length_c   1.000
_cell.angle_alpha   90.00
_cell.angle_beta   90.00
_cell.angle_gamma   90.00
#
_symmetry.space_group_name_H-M   'P 1'
#
loop_
_entity.id
_entity.type
_entity.pdbx_description
1 polymer ?
#
loop_
_entity_poly.entity_id
_entity_poly.type
_entity_poly.pdbx_seq_one_letter_code
_entity_poly.pdbx_strand_id
1 'polypeptide(L)' 'MDKSNVSNILRVKPKNSKSQVKLFGEFGDGKQIDDPYYGSDDGFERVYRQCEKYSKEFLINLGLIDS' A
#
# COMPACT_ATOMS: atom_id res chain seq x y z
N MET A 1 -2.49 2.55 -1.33
CA MET A 1 -3.59 1.61 -1.57
C MET A 1 -3.68 1.34 -3.05
N ASP A 2 -4.10 2.33 -3.85
CA ASP A 2 -4.16 2.22 -5.30
C ASP A 2 -3.28 3.26 -6.03
N LYS A 3 -3.18 3.11 -7.35
CA LYS A 3 -2.41 4.02 -8.21
C LYS A 3 -3.01 5.43 -8.29
N SER A 4 -4.32 5.56 -8.15
CA SER A 4 -5.03 6.85 -8.17
C SER A 4 -4.70 7.68 -6.94
N ASN A 5 -4.63 7.05 -5.75
CA ASN A 5 -4.19 7.66 -4.50
C ASN A 5 -2.76 8.18 -4.63
N VAL A 6 -1.84 7.34 -5.12
CA VAL A 6 -0.43 7.72 -5.33
C VAL A 6 -0.34 8.92 -6.27
N SER A 7 -1.07 8.89 -7.39
CA SER A 7 -1.10 9.97 -8.37
C SER A 7 -1.64 11.28 -7.79
N ASN A 8 -2.71 11.20 -6.99
CA ASN A 8 -3.29 12.36 -6.30
C ASN A 8 -2.31 12.97 -5.28
N ILE A 9 -1.65 12.14 -4.47
CA ILE A 9 -0.65 12.61 -3.50
C ILE A 9 0.53 13.26 -4.23
N LEU A 10 1.03 12.65 -5.30
CA LEU A 10 2.11 13.21 -6.12
C LEU A 10 1.73 14.56 -6.74
N ARG A 11 0.46 14.75 -7.13
CA ARG A 11 -0.04 16.02 -7.68
C ARG A 11 0.01 17.16 -6.67
N VAL A 12 -0.25 16.87 -5.39
CA VAL A 12 -0.29 17.88 -4.32
C VAL A 12 1.00 17.95 -3.49
N LYS A 13 1.96 17.07 -3.76
CA LYS A 13 3.26 17.03 -3.07
C LYS A 13 4.00 18.37 -3.25
N PRO A 14 4.43 19.04 -2.16
CA PRO A 14 5.24 20.24 -2.26
C PRO A 14 6.54 20.00 -3.04
N LYS A 15 6.93 20.95 -3.91
CA LYS A 15 8.09 20.81 -4.80
C LYS A 15 9.40 20.43 -4.09
N ASN A 16 9.59 20.93 -2.86
CA ASN A 16 10.82 20.70 -2.09
C ASN A 16 10.68 19.56 -1.06
N SER A 17 9.63 18.74 -1.14
CA SER A 17 9.44 17.62 -0.22
C SER A 17 10.42 16.49 -0.53
N LYS A 18 11.19 16.09 0.49
CA LYS A 18 12.11 14.94 0.47
C LYS A 18 11.38 13.59 0.65
N SER A 19 10.10 13.60 1.00
CA SER A 19 9.33 12.39 1.27
C SER A 19 9.12 11.56 -0.01
N GLN A 20 9.23 10.24 0.12
CA GLN A 20 8.93 9.30 -0.95
C GLN A 20 7.47 8.85 -0.83
N VAL A 21 6.74 8.87 -1.94
CA VAL A 21 5.38 8.33 -2.04
C VAL A 21 5.50 7.03 -2.81
N LYS A 22 5.06 5.93 -2.21
CA LYS A 22 5.14 4.58 -2.78
C LYS A 22 3.78 3.91 -2.76
N LEU A 23 3.58 2.96 -3.67
CA LEU A 23 2.45 2.05 -3.60
C LEU A 23 2.72 1.03 -2.49
N PHE A 24 1.74 0.76 -1.62
CA PHE A 24 1.96 -0.15 -0.49
C PHE A 24 2.35 -1.57 -0.96
N GLY A 25 1.81 -2.02 -2.08
CA GLY A 25 2.18 -3.28 -2.71
C GLY A 25 3.63 -3.40 -3.16
N GLU A 26 4.40 -2.31 -3.24
CA GLU A 26 5.85 -2.39 -3.49
C GLU A 26 6.60 -3.19 -2.42
N PHE A 27 6.04 -3.31 -1.22
CA PHE A 27 6.60 -4.16 -0.17
C PHE A 27 6.11 -5.61 -0.26
N GLY A 28 5.17 -5.94 -1.13
CA GLY A 28 4.65 -7.30 -1.29
C GLY A 28 4.80 -7.81 -2.72
N ASP A 29 3.67 -8.03 -3.40
CA ASP A 29 3.64 -8.60 -4.76
C ASP A 29 3.54 -7.53 -5.87
N GLY A 30 3.69 -6.25 -5.53
CA GLY A 30 3.60 -5.11 -6.44
C GLY A 30 2.17 -4.68 -6.79
N LYS A 31 1.12 -5.34 -6.29
CA LYS A 31 -0.27 -5.02 -6.64
C LYS A 31 -0.85 -3.93 -5.76
N GLN A 32 -1.77 -3.17 -6.34
CA GLN A 32 -2.62 -2.29 -5.57
C GLN A 32 -3.57 -3.08 -4.66
N ILE A 33 -4.03 -2.40 -3.63
CA ILE A 33 -5.16 -2.81 -2.79
C ILE A 33 -6.38 -2.12 -3.36
N ASP A 34 -7.30 -2.92 -3.90
CA ASP A 34 -8.56 -2.42 -4.47
C ASP A 34 -9.54 -2.00 -3.37
N ASP A 35 -10.48 -1.13 -3.71
CA ASP A 35 -11.51 -0.67 -2.79
C ASP A 35 -12.52 -1.80 -2.51
N PRO A 36 -12.69 -2.24 -1.25
CA PRO A 36 -13.59 -3.35 -0.92
C PRO A 36 -15.08 -2.97 -0.99
N TYR A 37 -15.44 -1.68 -1.04
CA TYR A 37 -16.85 -1.23 -0.98
C TYR A 37 -17.68 -1.63 -2.20
N TYR A 38 -17.04 -1.96 -3.33
CA TYR A 38 -17.71 -2.31 -4.59
C TYR A 38 -17.43 -3.77 -5.03
N GLY A 39 -16.88 -4.59 -4.14
CA GLY A 39 -16.49 -5.97 -4.40
C GLY A 39 -17.53 -7.03 -3.98
N SER A 40 -17.15 -8.29 -4.13
CA SER A 40 -17.87 -9.45 -3.56
C SER A 40 -17.80 -9.45 -2.02
N ASP A 41 -18.63 -10.29 -1.38
CA ASP A 41 -18.71 -10.40 0.09
C ASP A 41 -17.35 -10.65 0.78
N ASP A 42 -16.38 -11.22 0.06
CA ASP A 42 -15.02 -11.48 0.53
C ASP A 42 -14.01 -10.34 0.28
N GLY A 43 -14.45 -9.21 -0.30
CA GLY A 43 -13.58 -8.09 -0.66
C GLY A 43 -12.85 -7.48 0.55
N PHE A 44 -13.56 -7.29 1.66
CA PHE A 44 -12.96 -6.78 2.90
C PHE A 44 -11.91 -7.73 3.47
N GLU A 45 -12.18 -9.04 3.48
CA GLU A 45 -11.25 -10.06 3.98
C GLU A 45 -9.99 -10.15 3.11
N ARG A 46 -10.15 -10.06 1.78
CA ARG A 46 -9.01 -10.03 0.84
C ARG A 46 -8.13 -8.82 1.07
N VAL A 47 -8.74 -7.63 1.18
CA VAL A 47 -8.03 -6.38 1.44
C VAL A 47 -7.32 -6.44 2.80
N TYR A 48 -7.98 -6.96 3.84
CA TYR A 48 -7.38 -7.15 5.16
C TYR A 48 -6.11 -8.02 5.09
N ARG A 49 -6.18 -9.19 4.46
CA ARG A 49 -5.02 -10.09 4.31
C ARG A 49 -3.90 -9.47 3.50
N GLN A 50 -4.23 -8.70 2.46
CA GLN A 50 -3.24 -8.00 1.64
C GLN A 50 -2.52 -6.91 2.46
N CYS A 51 -3.27 -6.10 3.22
CA CYS A 51 -2.73 -5.12 4.14
C CYS A 51 -1.84 -5.76 5.23
N GLU A 52 -2.29 -6.87 5.82
CA GLU A 52 -1.53 -7.60 6.83
C GLU A 52 -0.19 -8.08 6.27
N LYS A 53 -0.21 -8.72 5.08
CA LYS A 53 1.00 -9.20 4.41
C LYS A 53 1.97 -8.05 4.13
N TYR A 54 1.50 -6.99 3.47
CA TYR A 54 2.36 -5.87 3.11
C TYR A 54 2.91 -5.14 4.34
N SER A 55 2.16 -5.10 5.45
CA SER A 55 2.66 -4.53 6.71
C SER A 55 3.83 -5.32 7.26
N LYS A 56 3.75 -6.67 7.25
CA LYS A 56 4.85 -7.54 7.69
C LYS A 56 6.09 -7.33 6.84
N GLU A 57 5.95 -7.37 5.52
CA GLU A 57 7.08 -7.15 4.61
C GLU A 57 7.67 -5.73 4.73
N PHE A 58 6.83 -4.72 4.98
CA PHE A 58 7.31 -3.36 5.22
C PHE A 58 8.14 -3.27 6.52
N LEU A 59 7.72 -3.95 7.59
CA LEU A 59 8.50 -4.01 8.83
C LEU A 59 9.83 -4.75 8.64
N ILE A 60 9.85 -5.83 7.85
CA ILE A 60 11.09 -6.52 7.44
C ILE A 60 11.98 -5.56 6.64
N ASN A 61 11.42 -4.83 5.68
CA ASN A 61 12.17 -3.86 4.87
C ASN A 61 12.81 -2.73 5.71
N LEU A 62 12.18 -2.35 6.82
CA LEU A 62 12.72 -1.40 7.79
C LEU A 62 13.74 -2.01 8.76
N GLY A 63 13.93 -3.33 8.75
CA GLY A 63 14.80 -4.05 9.69
C GLY A 63 14.26 -4.07 11.11
N LEU A 64 12.94 -3.95 11.29
CA LEU A 64 12.30 -3.93 12.60
C LEU A 64 11.89 -5.32 13.10
N ILE A 65 11.77 -6.28 12.19
CA ILE A 65 11.50 -7.69 12.47
C ILE A 65 12.29 -8.58 11.50
N ASP A 66 12.53 -9.82 11.90
CA ASP A 66 13.17 -10.84 11.05
C ASP A 66 12.18 -11.41 10.01
N SER A 67 12.74 -11.89 8.89
CA SER A 67 12.00 -12.52 7.78
C SER A 67 11.64 -13.98 8.04
#